data_AF-A0A2M9R639-F1
#
_entry.id   AF-A0A2M9R639-F1
#
_cell.length_a   1.000
_cell.length_b   1.000
_cell.length_c   1.000
_cell.angle_alpha   90.00
_cell.angle_beta   90.00
_cell.angle_gamma   90.00
#
_symmetry.space_group_name_H-M   'P 1'
#
loop_
_entity.id
_entity.type
_entity.pdbx_description
1 polymer ?
#
loop_
_entity_poly.entity_id
_entity_poly.type
_entity_poly.pdbx_seq_one_letter_code
_entity_poly.pdbx_strand_id
1 'polypeptide(L)'
;MNKILNSIKEFWLDFFSAYYRRLKKNADYETPDSILLTMAFIQGNYFNSIFVIILHLFSVKLNKWILLAPMAAFALLNLCFFYYKFDKHQRKAAIDRKPRYKRIVYDLFDFLSVVLLCIVLYLLSKYR
;
A
#
# COMPACT_ATOMS: atom_id res chain seq x y z
N MET A 1 -4.14 -20.55 -9.22
CA MET A 1 -3.54 -19.40 -8.50
C MET A 1 -3.51 -19.73 -7.01
N ASN A 2 -2.39 -19.51 -6.32
CA ASN A 2 -2.20 -19.97 -4.94
C ASN A 2 -3.20 -19.27 -3.98
N LYS A 3 -3.84 -20.00 -3.05
CA LYS A 3 -4.93 -19.49 -2.18
C LYS A 3 -4.53 -18.23 -1.40
N ILE A 4 -3.26 -18.17 -1.00
CA ILE A 4 -2.65 -17.04 -0.30
C ILE A 4 -2.58 -15.80 -1.20
N LEU A 5 -2.10 -15.96 -2.44
CA LEU A 5 -2.00 -14.86 -3.41
C LEU A 5 -3.38 -14.27 -3.75
N ASN A 6 -4.41 -15.12 -3.87
CA ASN A 6 -5.79 -14.65 -4.05
C ASN A 6 -6.26 -13.85 -2.85
N SER A 7 -6.01 -14.32 -1.63
CA SER A 7 -6.42 -13.62 -0.41
C SER A 7 -5.77 -12.25 -0.27
N ILE A 8 -4.47 -12.15 -0.62
CA ILE A 8 -3.73 -10.87 -0.63
C ILE A 8 -4.33 -9.91 -1.67
N LYS A 9 -4.56 -10.40 -2.89
CA LYS A 9 -5.18 -9.61 -3.95
C LYS A 9 -6.56 -9.10 -3.54
N GLU A 10 -7.39 -9.97 -2.96
CA GLU A 10 -8.73 -9.61 -2.49
C GLU A 10 -8.69 -8.58 -1.37
N PHE A 11 -7.75 -8.71 -0.43
CA PHE A 11 -7.55 -7.73 0.64
C PHE A 11 -7.24 -6.33 0.08
N TRP A 12 -6.33 -6.23 -0.89
CA TRP A 12 -5.98 -4.94 -1.49
C TRP A 12 -7.10 -4.33 -2.33
N LEU A 13 -7.88 -5.16 -3.02
CA LEU A 13 -9.10 -4.71 -3.70
C LEU A 13 -10.15 -4.20 -2.73
N ASP A 14 -10.34 -4.89 -1.60
CA ASP A 14 -11.25 -4.44 -0.54
C ASP A 14 -10.76 -3.13 0.09
N PHE A 15 -9.45 -3.01 0.34
CA PHE A 15 -8.83 -1.79 0.83
C PHE A 15 -9.10 -0.63 -0.13
N PHE A 16 -8.79 -0.80 -1.42
CA PHE A 16 -9.04 0.19 -2.46
C PHE A 16 -10.49 0.68 -2.46
N SER A 17 -11.45 -0.25 -2.46
CA SER A 17 -12.88 0.09 -2.47
C SER A 17 -13.31 0.81 -1.19
N ALA A 18 -12.88 0.33 -0.02
CA ALA A 18 -13.21 0.92 1.26
C ALA A 18 -12.71 2.37 1.34
N TYR A 19 -11.47 2.60 0.90
CA TYR A 19 -10.85 3.92 0.86
C TYR A 19 -11.54 4.84 -0.16
N TYR A 20 -11.87 4.34 -1.35
CA TYR A 20 -12.58 5.11 -2.38
C TYR A 20 -13.95 5.58 -1.91
N ARG A 21 -14.76 4.67 -1.33
CA ARG A 21 -16.07 5.02 -0.78
C ARG A 21 -16.00 6.06 0.32
N ARG A 22 -14.95 6.01 1.15
CA ARG A 22 -14.71 6.97 2.23
C ARG A 22 -14.34 8.35 1.68
N LEU A 23 -13.41 8.40 0.74
CA LEU A 23 -12.98 9.67 0.14
C LEU A 23 -14.10 10.30 -0.67
N LYS A 24 -14.84 9.54 -1.47
CA LYS A 24 -16.05 10.04 -2.15
C LYS A 24 -17.18 10.50 -1.20
N LYS A 25 -17.09 10.26 0.11
CA LYS A 25 -18.03 10.83 1.08
C LYS A 25 -17.53 12.14 1.68
N ASN A 26 -16.21 12.31 1.77
CA ASN A 26 -15.58 13.34 2.59
C ASN A 26 -14.64 14.28 1.79
N ALA A 27 -14.31 13.93 0.56
CA ALA A 27 -13.27 14.52 -0.28
C ALA A 27 -13.49 14.10 -1.76
N ASP A 28 -14.56 14.60 -2.38
CA ASP A 28 -14.98 14.21 -3.74
C ASP A 28 -13.98 14.53 -4.86
N TYR A 29 -12.98 15.38 -4.58
CA TYR A 29 -11.91 15.71 -5.50
C TYR A 29 -10.84 14.62 -5.64
N GLU A 30 -10.83 13.63 -4.73
CA GLU A 30 -9.84 12.55 -4.73
C GLU A 30 -10.09 11.57 -5.88
N THR A 31 -9.01 11.14 -6.55
CA THR A 31 -9.08 10.26 -7.71
C THR A 31 -8.74 8.81 -7.34
N PRO A 32 -9.13 7.82 -8.17
CA PRO A 32 -8.64 6.45 -7.99
C PRO A 32 -7.10 6.37 -7.90
N ASP A 33 -6.40 7.24 -8.60
CA ASP A 33 -4.94 7.26 -8.63
C ASP A 33 -4.33 7.65 -7.28
N SER A 34 -4.90 8.63 -6.56
CA SER A 34 -4.42 9.01 -5.23
C SER A 34 -4.56 7.87 -4.22
N ILE A 35 -5.61 7.05 -4.35
CA ILE A 35 -5.80 5.85 -3.52
C ILE A 35 -4.79 4.78 -3.87
N LEU A 36 -4.51 4.57 -5.15
CA LEU A 36 -3.50 3.60 -5.59
C LEU A 36 -2.09 3.99 -5.15
N LEU A 37 -1.79 5.30 -5.13
CA LEU A 37 -0.56 5.84 -4.55
C LEU A 37 -0.50 5.64 -3.04
N THR A 38 -1.61 5.85 -2.33
CA THR A 38 -1.70 5.57 -0.88
C THR A 38 -1.47 4.07 -0.60
N MET A 39 -2.10 3.19 -1.37
CA MET A 39 -1.88 1.75 -1.28
C MET A 39 -0.41 1.39 -1.55
N ALA A 40 0.21 2.01 -2.55
CA ALA A 40 1.61 1.79 -2.88
C ALA A 40 2.55 2.24 -1.75
N PHE A 41 2.25 3.38 -1.12
CA PHE A 41 2.96 3.85 0.05
C PHE A 41 2.85 2.86 1.22
N ILE A 42 1.64 2.38 1.52
CA ILE A 42 1.40 1.39 2.58
C ILE A 42 2.17 0.10 2.28
N GLN A 43 1.99 -0.48 1.09
CA GLN A 43 2.70 -1.69 0.65
C GLN A 43 4.23 -1.52 0.73
N GLY A 44 4.72 -0.38 0.24
CA GLY A 44 6.13 -0.02 0.28
C GLY A 44 6.66 0.09 1.71
N ASN A 45 5.92 0.69 2.64
CA ASN A 45 6.32 0.77 4.05
C ASN A 45 6.40 -0.58 4.73
N TYR A 46 5.41 -1.46 4.49
CA TYR A 46 5.45 -2.81 5.04
C TYR A 46 6.65 -3.59 4.48
N PHE A 47 6.91 -3.49 3.18
CA PHE A 47 8.09 -4.10 2.57
C PHE A 47 9.39 -3.52 3.14
N ASN A 48 9.49 -2.18 3.22
CA ASN A 48 10.65 -1.47 3.77
C ASN A 48 10.93 -1.88 5.21
N SER A 49 9.89 -2.07 6.02
CA SER A 49 10.05 -2.46 7.43
C SER A 49 10.73 -3.81 7.55
N ILE A 50 10.26 -4.80 6.77
CA ILE A 50 10.87 -6.13 6.73
C ILE A 50 12.28 -6.04 6.13
N PHE A 51 12.43 -5.32 5.03
CA PHE A 51 13.69 -5.23 4.28
C PHE A 51 14.79 -4.53 5.08
N VAL A 52 14.48 -3.43 5.77
CA VAL A 52 15.43 -2.71 6.64
C VAL A 52 15.86 -3.57 7.81
N ILE A 53 14.95 -4.34 8.43
CA ILE A 53 15.31 -5.32 9.47
C ILE A 53 16.28 -6.35 8.92
N ILE A 54 16.00 -6.92 7.75
CA ILE A 54 16.90 -7.90 7.10
C ILE A 54 18.26 -7.28 6.83
N LEU A 55 18.30 -6.12 6.17
CA LEU A 55 19.56 -5.43 5.85
C LEU A 55 20.36 -5.07 7.09
N HIS A 56 19.68 -4.71 8.18
CA HIS A 56 20.31 -4.46 9.47
C HIS A 56 21.02 -5.71 10.01
N LEU A 57 20.40 -6.89 9.92
CA LEU A 57 21.02 -8.16 10.33
C LEU A 57 22.32 -8.47 9.57
N PHE A 58 22.48 -7.94 8.35
CA PHE A 58 23.67 -8.14 7.51
C PHE A 58 24.63 -6.94 7.53
N SER A 59 24.45 -5.97 8.44
CA SER A 59 25.28 -4.76 8.54
C SER A 59 25.41 -3.97 7.22
N VAL A 60 24.38 -4.02 6.36
CA VAL A 60 24.39 -3.31 5.08
C VAL A 60 24.16 -1.82 5.33
N LYS A 61 25.01 -0.96 4.75
CA LYS A 61 24.86 0.49 4.86
C LYS A 61 23.57 0.94 4.19
N LEU A 62 22.64 1.46 4.99
CA LEU A 62 21.34 1.90 4.52
C LEU A 62 21.41 3.27 3.85
N ASN A 63 20.62 3.49 2.80
CA ASN A 63 20.53 4.76 2.09
C ASN A 63 19.06 5.14 1.82
N LYS A 64 18.83 6.40 1.43
CA LYS A 64 17.47 6.93 1.17
C LYS A 64 16.76 6.25 0.00
N TRP A 65 17.49 5.71 -0.97
CA TRP A 65 16.92 5.06 -2.15
C TRP A 65 16.28 3.71 -1.82
N ILE A 66 16.80 3.03 -0.79
CA ILE A 66 16.21 1.80 -0.26
C ILE A 66 14.78 2.02 0.24
N LEU A 67 14.46 3.23 0.72
CA LEU A 67 13.10 3.57 1.14
C LEU A 67 12.17 3.90 -0.04
N LEU A 68 12.68 4.66 -1.01
CA LEU A 68 11.88 5.17 -2.12
C LEU A 68 11.61 4.11 -3.20
N ALA A 69 12.57 3.22 -3.46
CA ALA A 69 12.47 2.25 -4.55
C ALA A 69 11.28 1.30 -4.39
N PRO A 70 11.00 0.71 -3.21
CA PRO A 70 9.83 -0.15 -3.03
C PRO A 70 8.51 0.60 -3.20
N MET A 71 8.41 1.84 -2.70
CA MET A 71 7.20 2.66 -2.88
C MET A 71 6.93 2.93 -4.37
N ALA A 72 7.97 3.31 -5.12
CA ALA A 72 7.87 3.55 -6.55
C ALA A 72 7.50 2.25 -7.31
N ALA A 73 8.09 1.12 -6.95
CA ALA A 73 7.77 -0.17 -7.54
C ALA A 73 6.30 -0.56 -7.31
N PHE A 74 5.79 -0.42 -6.09
CA PHE A 74 4.38 -0.68 -5.80
C PHE A 74 3.44 0.32 -6.50
N ALA A 75 3.85 1.58 -6.66
CA ALA A 75 3.06 2.56 -7.40
C ALA A 75 2.89 2.15 -8.87
N LEU A 76 3.99 1.74 -9.51
CA LEU A 76 3.96 1.22 -10.88
C LEU A 76 3.13 -0.07 -10.97
N LEU A 77 3.23 -0.97 -10.00
CA LEU A 77 2.41 -2.19 -9.95
C LEU A 77 0.92 -1.88 -9.84
N ASN A 78 0.53 -0.99 -8.92
CA ASN A 78 -0.87 -0.65 -8.67
C ASN A 78 -1.48 0.17 -9.81
N LEU A 79 -0.76 1.15 -10.34
CA LEU A 79 -1.23 1.99 -11.44
C LEU A 79 -1.15 1.23 -12.77
N CYS A 80 0.06 0.90 -13.22
CA CYS A 80 0.29 0.44 -14.59
C CYS A 80 -0.12 -1.02 -14.80
N PHE A 81 0.18 -1.90 -13.85
CA PHE A 81 -0.04 -3.34 -14.04
C PHE A 81 -1.40 -3.82 -13.54
N PHE A 82 -1.99 -3.11 -12.58
CA PHE A 82 -3.27 -3.47 -11.99
C PHE A 82 -4.41 -2.61 -12.52
N TYR A 83 -4.44 -1.32 -12.20
CA TYR A 83 -5.61 -0.48 -12.46
C TYR A 83 -5.78 -0.07 -13.93
N TYR A 84 -4.70 0.41 -14.58
CA TYR A 84 -4.77 0.85 -15.97
C TYR A 84 -4.90 -0.31 -16.96
N LYS A 85 -4.51 -1.52 -16.55
CA LYS A 85 -4.75 -2.75 -17.32
C LYS A 85 -6.21 -3.21 -17.26
N PHE A 86 -6.99 -2.80 -16.26
CA PHE A 86 -8.40 -3.13 -16.17
C PHE A 86 -9.22 -2.35 -17.18
N ASP A 87 -10.21 -3.02 -17.77
CA ASP A 87 -11.24 -2.36 -18.57
C ASP A 87 -12.21 -1.55 -17.69
N LYS A 88 -13.12 -0.79 -18.32
CA LYS A 88 -14.08 0.07 -17.61
C LYS A 88 -15.00 -0.71 -16.67
N HIS A 89 -15.40 -1.93 -17.03
CA HIS A 89 -16.26 -2.78 -16.19
C HIS A 89 -15.49 -3.31 -14.99
N GLN A 90 -14.26 -3.77 -15.17
CA GLN A 90 -13.39 -4.26 -14.12
C GLN A 90 -13.03 -3.18 -13.11
N ARG A 91 -12.72 -1.95 -13.56
CA ARG A 91 -12.49 -0.80 -12.66
C ARG A 91 -13.73 -0.48 -11.84
N LYS A 92 -14.90 -0.43 -12.48
CA LYS A 92 -16.17 -0.19 -11.78
C LYS A 92 -16.45 -1.30 -10.76
N ALA A 93 -16.21 -2.56 -11.12
CA ALA A 93 -16.35 -3.69 -10.20
C ALA A 93 -15.40 -3.61 -9.00
N ALA A 94 -14.16 -3.12 -9.18
CA ALA A 94 -13.23 -2.89 -8.09
C ALA A 94 -13.71 -1.77 -7.15
N ILE A 95 -14.27 -0.68 -7.70
CA ILE A 95 -14.84 0.44 -6.94
C ILE A 95 -16.08 -0.01 -6.15
N ASP A 96 -17.01 -0.69 -6.82
CA ASP A 96 -18.30 -1.10 -6.27
C ASP A 96 -18.20 -2.36 -5.39
N ARG A 97 -17.02 -2.97 -5.29
CA ARG A 97 -16.75 -4.14 -4.45
C ARG A 97 -17.17 -3.88 -3.00
N LYS A 98 -17.80 -4.85 -2.34
CA LYS A 98 -18.12 -4.74 -0.91
C LYS A 98 -16.93 -5.27 -0.09
N PRO A 99 -16.27 -4.44 0.74
CA PRO A 99 -15.14 -4.87 1.54
C PRO A 99 -15.55 -5.98 2.52
N ARG A 100 -14.71 -7.00 2.70
CA ARG A 100 -14.99 -8.12 3.61
C ARG A 100 -14.93 -7.71 5.08
N TYR A 101 -14.03 -6.80 5.44
CA TYR A 101 -13.83 -6.35 6.81
C TYR A 101 -14.51 -5.00 7.09
N LYS A 102 -14.71 -4.68 8.36
CA LYS A 102 -15.17 -3.35 8.77
C LYS A 102 -14.11 -2.31 8.44
N ARG A 103 -14.56 -1.09 8.13
CA ARG A 103 -13.71 0.07 7.81
C ARG A 103 -12.53 0.25 8.78
N ILE A 104 -12.77 0.09 10.08
CA ILE A 104 -11.76 0.28 11.13
C ILE A 104 -10.53 -0.61 10.93
N VAL A 105 -10.67 -1.78 10.30
CA VAL A 105 -9.54 -2.69 10.01
C VAL A 105 -8.60 -2.05 8.99
N TYR A 106 -9.15 -1.42 7.94
CA TYR A 106 -8.35 -0.75 6.91
C TYR A 106 -7.76 0.56 7.44
N ASP A 107 -8.51 1.31 8.25
CA ASP A 107 -8.01 2.53 8.91
C ASP A 107 -6.86 2.21 9.89
N LEU A 108 -6.96 1.11 10.64
CA LEU A 108 -5.88 0.63 11.51
C LEU A 108 -4.64 0.21 10.70
N PHE A 109 -4.84 -0.48 9.57
CA PHE A 109 -3.74 -0.91 8.70
C PHE A 109 -2.97 0.28 8.12
N ASP A 110 -3.69 1.31 7.70
CA ASP A 110 -3.10 2.57 7.24
C ASP A 110 -2.31 3.28 8.35
N PHE A 111 -2.90 3.43 9.54
CA PHE A 111 -2.21 4.00 10.71
C PHE A 111 -0.94 3.23 11.07
N LEU A 112 -1.00 1.90 11.12
CA LEU A 112 0.16 1.06 11.41
C LEU A 112 1.27 1.22 10.37
N SER A 113 0.93 1.49 9.11
CA SER A 113 1.92 1.76 8.07
C SER A 113 2.74 3.02 8.33
N VAL A 114 2.10 4.07 8.89
CA VAL A 114 2.77 5.33 9.27
C VAL A 114 3.67 5.10 10.48
N VAL A 115 3.18 4.37 11.49
CA VAL A 115 3.98 3.99 12.66
C VAL A 115 5.23 3.21 12.25
N LEU A 116 5.06 2.24 11.34
CA LEU A 116 6.16 1.47 10.77
C LEU A 116 7.18 2.35 10.05
N LEU A 117 6.73 3.33 9.25
CA LEU A 117 7.62 4.29 8.61
C LEU A 117 8.43 5.08 9.64
N CYS A 118 7.81 5.58 10.71
CA CYS A 118 8.52 6.29 11.78
C CYS A 118 9.59 5.41 12.44
N ILE A 119 9.29 4.12 12.68
CA ILE A 119 10.27 3.16 13.21
C ILE A 119 11.44 2.98 12.24
N VAL A 120 11.15 2.79 10.94
CA VAL A 120 12.17 2.65 9.91
C VAL A 120 13.07 3.88 9.82
N LEU A 121 12.50 5.08 9.85
CA LEU A 121 13.25 6.34 9.85
C LEU A 121 14.11 6.48 11.11
N TYR A 122 13.58 6.11 12.28
CA TYR A 122 14.34 6.12 13.53
C TYR A 122 15.54 5.17 13.46
N LEU A 123 15.34 3.93 12.98
CA LEU A 123 16.43 2.98 12.79
C LEU A 123 17.49 3.54 11.84
N LEU A 124 17.07 4.04 10.68
CA LEU A 124 17.98 4.67 9.71
C LEU A 124 18.77 5.84 10.29
N SER A 125 18.16 6.65 11.15
CA SER A 125 18.82 7.80 11.78
C SER A 125 19.98 7.38 12.69
N LYS A 126 19.94 6.17 13.27
CA LYS A 126 21.04 5.62 14.09
C LYS A 126 22.21 5.10 13.27
N TYR A 127 22.03 4.85 11.97
CA TYR A 127 23.06 4.30 11.07
C TYR A 127 23.72 5.37 10.18
N ARG A 128 23.40 6.64 10.38
CA ARG A 128 24.16 7.78 9.86
C ARG A 128 25.26 8.15 10.84
#